data_AF-A0A1M7KS96-F1
#
_entry.id   AF-A0A1M7KS96-F1
#
_cell.length_a   1.000
_cell.length_b   1.000
_cell.length_c   1.000
_cell.angle_alpha   90.00
_cell.angle_beta   90.00
_cell.angle_gamma   90.00
#
_symmetry.space_group_name_H-M   'P 1'
#
loop_
_entity.id
_entity.type
_entity.pdbx_description
1 polymer ?
#
loop_
_entity_poly.entity_id
_entity_poly.type
_entity_poly.pdbx_seq_one_letter_code
_entity_poly.pdbx_strand_id
1 'polypeptide(L)'
;MHAQAKKLPINDQLLQDSIYKSNKKKVLNFSMKDFDALFFDFFNRKNDPNIVLTKVEFYSYTVQIAAFSDRLASLYPDQKQVAAQNKETWLSESYEDYLQYKASQKK
;
A
#
# COMPACT_ATOMS: atom_id res chain seq x y z
N MET A 1 -19.61 -12.42 8.32
CA MET A 1 -19.35 -10.97 8.16
C MET A 1 -18.65 -10.79 6.82
N HIS A 2 -19.34 -10.27 5.81
CA HIS A 2 -18.70 -9.98 4.53
C HIS A 2 -17.99 -8.63 4.69
N ALA A 3 -16.67 -8.63 4.84
CA ALA A 3 -15.87 -7.43 4.62
C ALA A 3 -16.02 -7.07 3.13
N GLN A 4 -17.05 -6.31 2.80
CA GLN A 4 -17.24 -5.78 1.46
C GLN A 4 -16.06 -4.82 1.24
N ALA A 5 -15.11 -5.22 0.40
CA ALA A 5 -13.94 -4.41 0.10
C ALA A 5 -14.41 -2.99 -0.24
N LYS A 6 -14.00 -2.01 0.58
CA LYS A 6 -14.31 -0.59 0.38
C LYS A 6 -13.81 -0.22 -1.02
N LYS A 7 -14.74 0.03 -1.94
CA LYS A 7 -14.36 0.51 -3.27
C LYS A 7 -13.88 1.95 -3.14
N LEU A 8 -12.61 2.18 -3.43
CA LEU A 8 -12.04 3.52 -3.44
C LEU A 8 -12.78 4.42 -4.45
N PRO A 9 -12.79 5.75 -4.23
CA PRO A 9 -13.25 6.68 -5.25
C PRO A 9 -12.52 6.47 -6.58
N ILE A 10 -13.20 6.71 -7.71
CA ILE A 10 -12.65 6.48 -9.06
C ILE A 10 -11.32 7.24 -9.27
N ASN A 11 -11.23 8.48 -8.77
CA ASN A 11 -10.01 9.28 -8.88
C ASN A 11 -8.81 8.64 -8.17
N ASP A 12 -9.06 7.91 -7.08
CA ASP A 12 -8.03 7.26 -6.28
C ASP A 12 -7.60 5.96 -6.96
N GLN A 13 -8.53 5.22 -7.54
CA GLN A 13 -8.23 4.06 -8.38
C GLN A 13 -7.39 4.46 -9.60
N LEU A 14 -7.75 5.53 -10.32
CA LEU A 14 -6.98 6.02 -11.47
C LEU A 14 -5.57 6.45 -11.08
N LEU A 15 -5.41 7.08 -9.91
CA LEU A 15 -4.11 7.47 -9.39
C LEU A 15 -3.27 6.23 -9.01
N GLN A 16 -3.85 5.27 -8.29
CA GLN A 16 -3.20 4.02 -7.94
C GLN A 16 -2.76 3.25 -9.19
N ASP A 17 -3.60 3.15 -10.22
CA ASP A 17 -3.27 2.50 -11.49
C ASP A 17 -2.10 3.17 -12.22
N SER A 18 -2.08 4.51 -12.23
CA SER A 18 -1.00 5.30 -12.82
C SER A 18 0.33 5.07 -12.09
N ILE A 19 0.29 5.06 -10.75
CA ILE A 19 1.44 4.76 -9.89
C ILE A 19 1.90 3.32 -10.09
N TYR A 20 0.97 2.37 -10.17
CA TYR A 20 1.27 0.95 -10.34
C TYR A 20 1.99 0.71 -11.66
N LYS A 21 1.48 1.26 -12.76
CA LYS A 21 2.11 1.15 -14.09
C LYS A 21 3.52 1.72 -14.09
N SER A 22 3.71 2.88 -13.45
CA SER A 22 5.01 3.56 -13.35
C SER A 22 6.02 2.83 -12.47
N ASN A 23 5.57 2.17 -11.40
CA ASN A 23 6.44 1.53 -10.40
C ASN A 23 6.59 0.02 -10.54
N LYS A 24 5.75 -0.65 -11.35
CA LYS A 24 5.78 -2.11 -11.52
C LYS A 24 7.18 -2.65 -11.81
N LYS A 25 7.91 -2.03 -12.75
CA LYS A 25 9.28 -2.43 -13.08
C LYS A 25 10.27 -2.24 -11.91
N LYS A 26 10.09 -1.19 -11.10
CA LYS A 26 10.95 -0.93 -9.94
C LYS A 26 10.71 -1.99 -8.86
N VAL A 27 9.46 -2.24 -8.51
CA VAL A 27 9.09 -3.22 -7.48
C VAL A 27 9.46 -4.65 -7.89
N LEU A 28 9.38 -4.98 -9.18
CA LEU A 28 9.87 -6.26 -9.69
C LEU A 28 11.38 -6.48 -9.49
N ASN A 29 12.15 -5.42 -9.23
CA ASN A 29 13.57 -5.51 -8.92
C ASN A 29 13.86 -5.40 -7.41
N PHE A 30 12.86 -5.15 -6.55
CA PHE A 30 13.07 -5.00 -5.11
C PHE A 30 13.55 -6.31 -4.48
N SER A 31 14.61 -6.27 -3.70
CA SER A 31 14.93 -7.34 -2.78
C SER A 31 13.96 -7.35 -1.59
N MET A 32 13.95 -8.42 -0.80
CA MET A 32 13.23 -8.42 0.49
C MET A 32 13.67 -7.26 1.39
N LYS A 33 14.97 -6.90 1.36
CA LYS A 33 15.50 -5.77 2.12
C LYS A 33 14.94 -4.42 1.64
N ASP A 34 14.77 -4.24 0.33
CA ASP A 34 14.17 -3.02 -0.22
C ASP A 34 12.69 -2.93 0.15
N PHE A 35 12.00 -4.07 0.17
CA PHE A 35 10.62 -4.15 0.64
C PHE A 35 10.52 -3.83 2.14
N ASP A 36 11.35 -4.43 2.99
CA ASP A 36 11.38 -4.13 4.42
C ASP A 36 11.66 -2.66 4.67
N ALA A 37 12.63 -2.07 3.94
CA ALA A 37 12.94 -0.65 4.04
C ALA A 37 11.75 0.23 3.63
N LEU A 38 11.08 -0.09 2.52
CA LEU A 38 9.86 0.61 2.08
C LEU A 38 8.74 0.51 3.12
N PHE A 39 8.53 -0.70 3.65
CA PHE A 39 7.50 -0.98 4.64
C PHE A 39 7.78 -0.20 5.93
N PHE A 40 8.99 -0.31 6.49
CA PHE A 40 9.37 0.42 7.69
C PHE A 40 9.31 1.94 7.48
N ASP A 41 9.77 2.47 6.34
CA ASP A 41 9.68 3.90 6.04
C ASP A 41 8.21 4.37 5.99
N PHE A 42 7.32 3.62 5.33
CA PHE A 42 5.89 3.93 5.33
C PHE A 42 5.30 3.93 6.74
N PHE A 43 5.57 2.89 7.54
CA PHE A 43 5.02 2.79 8.90
C PHE A 43 5.59 3.88 9.82
N ASN A 44 6.90 4.16 9.74
CA ASN A 44 7.54 5.22 10.52
C ASN A 44 6.92 6.58 10.18
N ARG A 45 6.76 6.91 8.89
CA ARG A 45 6.12 8.16 8.47
C ARG A 45 4.63 8.21 8.78
N LYS A 46 3.91 7.09 8.65
CA LYS A 46 2.48 6.99 8.98
C LYS A 46 2.27 7.25 10.48
N ASN A 47 3.15 6.74 11.34
CA ASN A 47 3.04 6.85 12.79
C ASN A 47 3.64 8.14 13.37
N ASP A 48 4.55 8.82 12.69
CA ASP A 48 5.10 10.10 13.16
C ASP A 48 4.02 11.20 13.15
N PRO A 49 3.58 11.74 14.31
CA PRO A 49 2.49 12.73 14.39
C PRO A 49 2.81 14.05 13.67
N ASN A 50 4.08 14.33 13.39
CA ASN A 50 4.54 15.54 12.70
C ASN A 50 4.56 15.39 11.18
N ILE A 51 4.50 14.16 10.67
CA ILE A 51 4.53 13.87 9.23
C ILE A 51 3.12 13.55 8.74
N VAL A 52 2.72 14.20 7.65
CA VAL A 52 1.52 13.86 6.87
C VAL A 52 1.97 13.62 5.45
N LEU A 53 1.83 12.38 4.98
CA LEU A 53 2.10 12.01 3.60
C LEU A 53 1.08 12.71 2.70
N THR A 54 1.52 13.17 1.54
CA THR A 54 0.60 13.61 0.50
C THR A 54 -0.16 12.41 -0.08
N LYS A 55 -1.29 12.68 -0.76
CA LYS A 55 -2.08 11.63 -1.43
C LYS A 55 -1.24 10.78 -2.39
N VAL A 56 -0.34 11.42 -3.14
CA VAL A 56 0.55 10.74 -4.09
C VAL A 56 1.57 9.87 -3.35
N GLU A 57 2.19 10.37 -2.29
CA GLU A 57 3.15 9.58 -1.50
C GLU A 57 2.46 8.38 -0.84
N PHE A 58 1.31 8.58 -0.20
CA PHE A 58 0.53 7.52 0.43
C PHE A 58 0.19 6.41 -0.56
N TYR A 59 -0.35 6.78 -1.73
CA TYR A 59 -0.66 5.79 -2.76
C TYR A 59 0.60 5.20 -3.38
N SER A 60 1.71 5.93 -3.44
CA SER A 60 2.99 5.37 -3.89
C SER A 60 3.47 4.24 -2.99
N TYR A 61 3.41 4.40 -1.66
CA TYR A 61 3.79 3.35 -0.73
C TYR A 61 2.86 2.14 -0.81
N THR A 62 1.55 2.35 -0.67
CA THR A 62 0.56 1.26 -0.64
C THR A 62 0.56 0.46 -1.95
N VAL A 63 0.67 1.12 -3.09
CA VAL A 63 0.77 0.47 -4.41
C VAL A 63 2.07 -0.32 -4.57
N GLN A 64 3.21 0.21 -4.11
CA GLN A 64 4.48 -0.52 -4.18
C GLN A 64 4.47 -1.76 -3.28
N ILE A 65 3.92 -1.65 -2.07
CA ILE A 65 3.74 -2.79 -1.14
C ILE A 65 2.80 -3.84 -1.75
N ALA A 66 1.68 -3.40 -2.34
CA ALA A 66 0.72 -4.27 -3.03
C ALA A 66 1.36 -4.99 -4.23
N ALA A 67 2.14 -4.27 -5.05
CA ALA A 67 2.84 -4.85 -6.20
C ALA A 67 3.88 -5.90 -5.78
N PHE A 68 4.51 -5.75 -4.62
CA PHE A 68 5.46 -6.73 -4.11
C PHE A 68 4.76 -8.03 -3.66
N SER A 69 3.50 -7.94 -3.24
CA SER A 69 2.71 -9.13 -2.88
C SER A 69 2.53 -10.09 -4.07
N ASP A 70 2.41 -9.59 -5.31
CA ASP A 70 2.39 -10.44 -6.51
C ASP A 70 3.71 -11.23 -6.69
N ARG A 71 4.84 -10.62 -6.28
CA ARG A 71 6.15 -11.27 -6.30
C ARG A 71 6.24 -12.33 -5.19
N LEU A 72 5.75 -12.04 -3.99
CA LEU A 72 5.68 -13.02 -2.90
C LEU A 72 4.84 -14.23 -3.29
N ALA A 73 3.69 -14.02 -3.94
CA ALA A 73 2.86 -15.10 -4.47
C ALA A 73 3.59 -15.99 -5.49
N SER A 74 4.51 -15.41 -6.26
CA SER A 74 5.34 -16.15 -7.22
C SER A 74 6.49 -16.91 -6.57
N LEU A 75 7.08 -16.35 -5.51
CA LEU A 75 8.19 -16.96 -4.77
C LEU A 75 7.72 -18.03 -3.77
N TYR A 76 6.54 -17.85 -3.19
CA TYR A 76 5.95 -18.72 -2.18
C TYR A 76 4.51 -19.10 -2.59
N PRO A 77 4.34 -20.10 -3.48
CA PRO A 77 3.02 -20.49 -3.98
C PRO A 77 2.04 -20.88 -2.86
N ASP A 78 2.53 -21.46 -1.77
CA ASP A 78 1.73 -21.83 -0.59
C ASP A 78 1.15 -20.59 0.13
N GLN A 79 1.77 -19.43 -0.03
CA GLN A 79 1.31 -18.15 0.52
C GLN A 79 0.58 -17.29 -0.51
N LYS A 80 0.31 -17.81 -1.72
CA LYS A 80 -0.34 -17.06 -2.81
C LYS A 80 -1.67 -16.45 -2.40
N GLN A 81 -2.49 -17.18 -1.63
CA GLN A 81 -3.77 -16.67 -1.16
C GLN A 81 -3.59 -15.52 -0.16
N VAL A 82 -2.65 -15.65 0.78
CA VAL A 82 -2.31 -14.61 1.76
C VAL A 82 -1.76 -13.37 1.06
N ALA A 83 -0.88 -13.56 0.08
CA ALA A 83 -0.33 -12.48 -0.72
C ALA A 83 -1.40 -11.75 -1.54
N ALA A 84 -2.36 -12.46 -2.13
CA ALA A 84 -3.48 -11.85 -2.83
C ALA A 84 -4.39 -11.04 -1.89
N GLN A 85 -4.68 -11.57 -0.70
CA GLN A 85 -5.46 -10.86 0.33
C GLN A 85 -4.72 -9.61 0.84
N ASN A 86 -3.42 -9.71 1.09
CA ASN A 86 -2.59 -8.57 1.49
C ASN A 86 -2.59 -7.50 0.41
N LYS A 87 -2.42 -7.88 -0.86
CA LYS A 87 -2.48 -6.96 -1.99
C LYS A 87 -3.82 -6.20 -2.03
N GLU A 88 -4.93 -6.93 -1.93
CA GLU A 88 -6.26 -6.32 -1.94
C GLU A 88 -6.45 -5.36 -0.75
N THR A 89 -5.97 -5.75 0.43
CA THR A 89 -5.97 -4.91 1.62
C THR A 89 -5.22 -3.60 1.37
N TRP A 90 -3.99 -3.67 0.86
CA TRP A 90 -3.18 -2.49 0.57
C TRP A 90 -3.79 -1.58 -0.50
N LEU A 91 -4.44 -2.15 -1.51
CA LEU A 91 -5.13 -1.36 -2.55
C LEU A 91 -6.45 -0.78 -2.04
N SER A 92 -7.06 -1.35 -1.00
CA SER A 92 -8.29 -0.83 -0.39
C SER A 92 -8.04 0.29 0.62
N GLU A 93 -6.79 0.49 1.06
CA GLU A 93 -6.42 1.59 1.94
C GLU A 93 -6.72 2.92 1.26
N SER A 94 -7.51 3.78 1.93
CA SER A 94 -7.87 5.10 1.41
C SER A 94 -7.05 6.21 2.06
N TYR A 95 -6.71 7.22 1.26
CA TYR A 95 -6.04 8.41 1.78
C TYR A 95 -6.90 9.17 2.80
N GLU A 96 -8.23 9.11 2.67
CA GLU A 96 -9.16 9.70 3.63
C GLU A 96 -9.08 8.99 4.99
N ASP A 97 -9.14 7.66 5.01
CA ASP A 97 -8.99 6.88 6.25
C ASP A 97 -7.61 7.13 6.89
N TYR A 98 -6.56 7.31 6.08
CA TYR A 98 -5.25 7.75 6.57
C TYR A 98 -5.31 9.12 7.25
N LEU A 99 -5.94 10.12 6.65
CA LEU A 99 -6.07 11.45 7.26
C LEU A 99 -6.89 11.41 8.55
N GLN A 100 -7.96 10.61 8.61
CA GLN A 100 -8.74 10.39 9.81
C GLN A 100 -7.89 9.75 10.92
N TYR A 101 -7.10 8.72 10.58
CA TYR A 101 -6.12 8.13 11.48
C TYR A 101 -5.14 9.19 12.00
N LYS A 102 -4.54 10.00 11.14
CA LYS A 102 -3.61 11.08 11.54
C LYS A 102 -4.26 12.10 12.46
N ALA A 103 -5.52 12.46 12.22
CA ALA A 103 -6.27 13.36 13.09
C ALA A 103 -6.52 12.73 14.48
N SER A 104 -6.77 11.42 14.54
CA SER A 104 -6.98 10.70 15.81
C SER A 104 -5.71 10.62 16.67
N GLN A 105 -4.53 10.54 16.04
CA GLN A 105 -3.24 10.48 16.75
C GLN A 105 -2.82 11.81 17.41
N LYS A 106 -3.49 12.91 17.04
CA LYS A 106 -3.25 14.25 17.62
C LYS A 106 -4.19 14.59 18.78
N LYS A 107 -5.16 13.73 19.08
CA LYS A 107 -6.06 13.85 20.24
C LYS A 107 -5.46 13.14 21.43
#